data_AF-A0A0G0I874-F1
#
_entry.id   AF-A0A0G0I874-F1
#
_cell.length_a   1.000
_cell.length_b   1.000
_cell.length_c   1.000
_cell.angle_alpha   90.00
_cell.angle_beta   90.00
_cell.angle_gamma   90.00
#
_symmetry.space_group_name_H-M   'P 1'
#
loop_
_entity.id
_entity.type
_entity.pdbx_description
1 polymer ?
#
loop_
_entity_poly.entity_id
_entity_poly.type
_entity_poly.pdbx_seq_one_letter_code
_entity_poly.pdbx_strand_id
1 'polypeptide(L)'
;MPEGEDKKSNWFLWLIGISCLIAVIISFYFFYFKKDYDFIVEVACDPSRETCFQRDCSNPDDCPPNGLSDFKRYSLNAKDFKTCENEDCTKVCETGLIKCESVECTEDEEVGESCSTLETPTSNQ
;
A
#
# COMPACT_ATOMS: atom_id res chain seq x y z
N MET A 1 62.68 28.69 -3.61
CA MET A 1 61.96 27.91 -2.59
C MET A 1 60.58 27.62 -3.19
N PRO A 2 60.19 26.37 -3.42
CA PRO A 2 58.86 26.10 -3.98
C PRO A 2 57.82 26.22 -2.86
N GLU A 3 56.86 27.12 -3.05
CA GLU A 3 55.67 27.25 -2.21
C GLU A 3 54.79 26.02 -2.44
N GLY A 4 54.66 25.19 -1.40
CA GLY A 4 53.71 24.08 -1.41
C GLY A 4 52.31 24.65 -1.27
N GLU A 5 51.51 24.58 -2.33
CA GLU A 5 50.08 24.86 -2.24
C GLU A 5 49.44 23.83 -1.31
N ASP A 6 49.06 24.25 -0.10
CA ASP A 6 48.20 23.48 0.79
C ASP A 6 46.81 23.34 0.14
N LYS A 7 46.66 22.34 -0.74
CA LYS A 7 45.35 21.85 -1.18
C LYS A 7 44.62 21.35 0.05
N LYS A 8 43.86 22.24 0.70
CA LYS A 8 42.95 21.93 1.79
C LYS A 8 41.88 20.99 1.23
N SER A 9 42.19 19.71 1.25
CA SER A 9 41.37 18.67 0.64
C SER A 9 39.99 18.71 1.27
N ASN A 10 38.96 18.96 0.46
CA ASN A 10 37.54 18.87 0.84
C ASN A 10 37.12 17.40 1.09
N TRP A 11 38.04 16.58 1.58
CA TRP A 11 37.88 15.15 1.87
C TRP A 11 36.66 14.89 2.74
N PHE A 12 36.44 15.72 3.76
CA PHE A 12 35.28 15.59 4.63
C PHE A 12 33.94 15.77 3.87
N LEU A 13 33.86 16.77 2.98
CA LEU A 13 32.66 16.97 2.15
C LEU A 13 32.48 15.82 1.14
N TRP A 14 33.58 15.27 0.62
CA TRP A 14 33.54 14.12 -0.27
C TRP A 14 33.05 12.85 0.44
N LEU A 15 33.50 12.61 1.67
CA LEU A 15 33.01 11.52 2.51
C LEU A 15 31.51 11.65 2.81
N ILE A 16 31.03 12.86 3.11
CA ILE A 16 29.59 13.11 3.30
C ILE A 16 28.83 12.80 1.99
N GLY A 17 29.32 13.31 0.86
CA GLY A 17 28.70 13.06 -0.45
C GLY A 17 28.60 11.58 -0.79
N ILE A 18 29.66 10.81 -0.54
CA ILE A 18 29.66 9.35 -0.74
C ILE A 18 28.72 8.65 0.23
N SER A 19 28.71 9.03 1.49
CA SER A 19 27.80 8.45 2.48
C SER A 19 26.34 8.65 2.07
N CYS A 20 25.97 9.85 1.64
CA CYS A 20 24.64 10.15 1.11
C CYS A 20 24.33 9.30 -0.13
N LEU A 21 25.27 9.19 -1.07
CA LEU A 21 25.08 8.39 -2.28
C LEU A 21 24.87 6.90 -1.96
N ILE A 22 25.66 6.35 -1.02
CA ILE A 22 25.51 4.97 -0.56
C ILE A 22 24.13 4.77 0.08
N ALA A 23 23.68 5.70 0.92
CA ALA A 23 22.36 5.63 1.54
C ALA A 23 21.25 5.60 0.47
N VAL A 24 21.32 6.46 -0.55
CA VAL A 24 20.37 6.48 -1.67
C VAL A 24 20.36 5.15 -2.43
N ILE A 25 21.54 4.60 -2.74
CA ILE A 25 21.65 3.32 -3.45
C ILE A 25 21.04 2.18 -2.63
N ILE A 26 21.32 2.14 -1.32
CA ILE A 26 20.76 1.14 -0.41
C ILE A 26 19.24 1.27 -0.36
N SER A 27 18.71 2.48 -0.13
CA SER A 27 17.27 2.72 -0.12
C SER A 27 16.62 2.30 -1.43
N PHE A 28 17.20 2.69 -2.57
CA PHE A 28 16.72 2.28 -3.89
C PHE A 28 16.66 0.77 -4.04
N TYR A 29 17.68 0.05 -3.56
CA TYR A 29 17.70 -1.40 -3.60
C TYR A 29 16.57 -2.04 -2.76
N PHE A 30 16.33 -1.54 -1.56
CA PHE A 30 15.26 -2.07 -0.68
C PHE A 30 13.86 -1.80 -1.25
N PHE A 31 13.60 -0.59 -1.74
CA PHE A 31 12.28 -0.25 -2.28
C PHE A 31 12.02 -0.87 -3.66
N TYR A 32 13.00 -0.80 -4.57
CA TYR A 32 12.77 -1.22 -5.96
C TYR A 32 12.91 -2.73 -6.16
N PHE A 33 13.96 -3.35 -5.60
CA PHE A 33 14.23 -4.77 -5.83
C PHE A 33 13.65 -5.67 -4.75
N LYS A 34 13.85 -5.33 -3.47
CA LYS A 34 13.28 -6.14 -2.39
C LYS A 34 11.77 -5.89 -2.21
N LYS A 35 11.26 -4.75 -2.68
CA LYS A 35 9.88 -4.32 -2.47
C LYS A 35 9.48 -4.42 -0.99
N ASP A 36 10.39 -4.00 -0.13
CA ASP A 36 10.26 -4.13 1.32
C ASP A 36 9.52 -2.93 1.90
N TYR A 37 8.25 -2.81 1.51
CA TYR A 37 7.31 -1.82 1.99
C TYR A 37 5.91 -2.41 1.93
N ASP A 38 5.04 -1.93 2.81
CA ASP A 38 3.64 -2.34 2.84
C ASP A 38 2.80 -1.36 2.02
N PHE A 39 1.76 -1.88 1.38
CA PHE A 39 0.82 -1.10 0.59
C PHE A 39 -0.58 -1.70 0.71
N ILE A 40 -1.59 -0.90 0.39
CA ILE A 40 -2.99 -1.30 0.49
C ILE A 40 -3.47 -1.78 -0.87
N VAL A 41 -4.15 -2.93 -0.88
CA VAL A 41 -4.92 -3.42 -2.01
C VAL A 41 -6.39 -3.41 -1.69
N GLU A 42 -7.20 -3.16 -2.71
CA GLU A 42 -8.64 -3.24 -2.64
C GLU A 42 -9.12 -4.49 -3.34
N VAL A 43 -10.01 -5.24 -2.69
CA VAL A 43 -10.60 -6.44 -3.25
C VAL A 43 -12.12 -6.39 -3.11
N ALA A 44 -12.82 -7.14 -3.95
CA ALA A 44 -14.27 -7.20 -3.93
C ALA A 44 -14.77 -7.67 -2.56
N CYS A 45 -15.87 -7.08 -2.10
CA CYS A 45 -16.48 -7.37 -0.81
C CYS A 45 -17.99 -7.56 -0.99
N ASP A 46 -18.56 -8.56 -0.30
CA ASP A 46 -20.00 -8.85 -0.33
C ASP A 46 -20.67 -8.24 0.91
N PRO A 47 -21.40 -7.10 0.77
CA PRO A 47 -22.00 -6.42 1.92
C PRO A 47 -23.10 -7.23 2.60
N SER A 48 -23.59 -8.32 1.98
CA SER A 48 -24.54 -9.24 2.61
C SER A 48 -23.90 -10.21 3.61
N ARG A 49 -22.57 -10.33 3.60
CA ARG A 49 -21.81 -11.30 4.41
C ARG A 49 -20.83 -10.67 5.38
N GLU A 50 -20.30 -9.50 5.03
CA GLU A 50 -19.28 -8.80 5.81
C GLU A 50 -19.41 -7.28 5.68
N THR A 51 -18.75 -6.55 6.58
CA THR A 51 -18.65 -5.09 6.50
C THR A 51 -17.66 -4.70 5.41
N CYS A 52 -18.11 -3.87 4.48
CA CYS A 52 -17.37 -3.40 3.32
C CYS A 52 -17.25 -1.88 3.37
N PHE A 53 -16.18 -1.35 2.78
CA PHE A 53 -16.17 0.02 2.33
C PHE A 53 -17.07 0.16 1.10
N GLN A 54 -17.77 1.27 1.01
CA GLN A 54 -18.68 1.61 -0.07
C GLN A 54 -18.32 2.97 -0.63
N ARG A 55 -18.32 3.08 -1.95
CA ARG A 55 -18.12 4.33 -2.69
C ARG A 55 -19.13 4.47 -3.81
N ASP A 56 -19.44 5.70 -4.20
CA ASP A 56 -20.30 5.95 -5.34
C ASP A 56 -19.51 5.83 -6.66
N CYS A 57 -19.79 4.77 -7.41
CA CYS A 57 -19.27 4.55 -8.77
C CYS A 57 -20.34 4.80 -9.85
N SER A 58 -21.38 5.58 -9.56
CA SER A 58 -22.44 5.92 -10.54
C SER A 58 -21.90 6.69 -11.75
N ASN A 59 -20.86 7.50 -11.55
CA ASN A 59 -20.07 8.09 -12.63
C ASN A 59 -18.82 7.23 -12.89
N PRO A 60 -18.70 6.56 -14.05
CA PRO A 60 -17.55 5.71 -14.34
C PRO A 60 -16.21 6.45 -14.38
N ASP A 61 -16.23 7.76 -14.65
CA ASP A 61 -15.01 8.58 -14.68
C ASP A 61 -14.45 8.87 -13.27
N ASP A 62 -15.28 8.75 -12.23
CA ASP A 62 -14.91 9.00 -10.83
C ASP A 62 -14.58 7.69 -10.07
N CYS A 63 -14.84 6.53 -10.68
CA CYS A 63 -14.58 5.23 -10.08
C CYS A 63 -13.11 4.81 -10.30
N PRO A 64 -12.43 4.24 -9.30
CA PRO A 64 -11.08 3.73 -9.49
C PRO A 64 -11.03 2.65 -10.60
N PRO A 65 -9.87 2.40 -11.23
CA PRO A 65 -9.75 1.45 -12.34
C PRO A 65 -10.17 0.01 -12.02
N ASN A 66 -10.24 -0.37 -10.74
CA ASN A 66 -10.74 -1.66 -10.29
C ASN A 66 -12.27 -1.81 -10.39
N GLY A 67 -13.01 -0.69 -10.57
CA GLY A 67 -14.45 -0.68 -10.74
C GLY A 67 -15.25 -1.11 -9.51
N LEU A 68 -14.64 -1.15 -8.32
CA LEU A 68 -15.28 -1.67 -7.13
C LEU A 68 -16.09 -0.57 -6.42
N SER A 69 -17.41 -0.76 -6.31
CA SER A 69 -18.27 0.06 -5.43
C SER A 69 -18.20 -0.44 -3.98
N ASP A 70 -18.21 -1.76 -3.79
CA ASP A 70 -18.16 -2.44 -2.51
C ASP A 70 -16.86 -3.23 -2.41
N PHE A 71 -16.01 -2.88 -1.44
CA PHE A 71 -14.66 -3.39 -1.37
C PHE A 71 -14.16 -3.49 0.06
N LYS A 72 -13.11 -4.28 0.26
CA LYS A 72 -12.33 -4.33 1.51
C LYS A 72 -10.87 -4.09 1.21
N ARG A 73 -10.14 -3.69 2.24
CA ARG A 73 -8.74 -3.30 2.14
C ARG A 73 -7.85 -4.26 2.91
N TYR A 74 -6.78 -4.69 2.27
CA TYR A 74 -5.69 -5.42 2.92
C TYR A 74 -4.39 -4.63 2.79
N SER A 75 -3.69 -4.45 3.91
CA SER A 75 -2.28 -4.05 3.92
C SER A 75 -1.42 -5.32 3.79
N LEU A 76 -0.56 -5.37 2.78
CA LEU A 76 0.40 -6.45 2.60
C LEU A 76 1.75 -5.93 2.10
N ASN A 77 2.78 -6.77 2.23
CA ASN A 77 4.10 -6.42 1.76
C ASN A 77 4.18 -6.51 0.22
N ALA A 78 4.73 -5.49 -0.43
CA ALA A 78 4.79 -5.39 -1.89
C ALA A 78 5.55 -6.53 -2.57
N LYS A 79 6.47 -7.20 -1.87
CA LYS A 79 7.17 -8.40 -2.39
C LYS A 79 6.24 -9.60 -2.58
N ASP A 80 5.15 -9.67 -1.82
CA ASP A 80 4.22 -10.80 -1.76
C ASP A 80 3.06 -10.66 -2.74
N PHE A 81 2.82 -9.45 -3.27
CA PHE A 81 1.76 -9.14 -4.24
C PHE A 81 1.77 -10.03 -5.48
N LYS A 82 2.95 -10.49 -5.92
CA LYS A 82 3.09 -11.44 -7.05
C LYS A 82 2.37 -12.78 -6.84
N THR A 83 1.95 -13.07 -5.61
CA THR A 83 1.22 -14.28 -5.23
C THR A 83 -0.29 -14.11 -5.43
N CYS A 84 -0.77 -12.87 -5.56
CA CYS A 84 -2.17 -12.56 -5.84
C CYS A 84 -2.54 -12.89 -7.29
N GLU A 85 -3.76 -13.35 -7.50
CA GLU A 85 -4.26 -13.78 -8.80
C GLU A 85 -5.03 -12.63 -9.44
N ASN A 86 -4.65 -12.17 -10.65
CA ASN A 86 -5.30 -11.05 -11.33
C ASN A 86 -5.46 -9.78 -10.45
N GLU A 87 -4.43 -9.47 -9.65
CA GLU A 87 -4.43 -8.34 -8.71
C GLU A 87 -5.42 -8.49 -7.53
N ASP A 88 -6.14 -9.61 -7.45
CA ASP A 88 -7.01 -9.96 -6.33
C ASP A 88 -6.26 -10.81 -5.29
N CYS A 89 -6.07 -10.22 -4.11
CA CYS A 89 -5.36 -10.84 -2.99
C CYS A 89 -6.30 -11.57 -1.99
N THR A 90 -7.62 -11.61 -2.24
CA THR A 90 -8.61 -12.15 -1.29
C THR A 90 -8.25 -13.55 -0.82
N LYS A 91 -8.07 -14.48 -1.74
CA LYS A 91 -7.78 -15.89 -1.42
C LYS A 91 -6.50 -16.04 -0.62
N VAL A 92 -5.43 -15.34 -1.01
CA VAL A 92 -4.10 -15.51 -0.38
C VAL A 92 -4.04 -14.88 1.01
N CYS A 93 -4.80 -13.81 1.24
CA CYS A 93 -4.95 -13.19 2.55
C CYS A 93 -5.83 -14.03 3.48
N GLU A 94 -7.00 -14.49 3.01
CA GLU A 94 -7.94 -15.29 3.83
C GLU A 94 -7.39 -16.67 4.19
N THR A 95 -6.59 -17.27 3.31
CA THR A 95 -5.91 -18.55 3.59
C THR A 95 -4.66 -18.40 4.44
N GLY A 96 -4.19 -17.16 4.68
CA GLY A 96 -2.95 -16.89 5.42
C GLY A 96 -1.70 -17.35 4.68
N LEU A 97 -1.76 -17.51 3.35
CA LEU A 97 -0.61 -17.89 2.53
C LEU A 97 0.49 -16.82 2.54
N ILE A 98 0.07 -15.56 2.66
CA ILE A 98 0.91 -14.39 2.88
C ILE A 98 0.43 -13.62 4.10
N LYS A 99 1.28 -12.75 4.66
CA LYS A 99 0.89 -11.88 5.76
C LYS A 99 0.09 -10.70 5.20
N CYS A 100 -1.21 -10.67 5.50
CA CYS A 100 -2.09 -9.53 5.24
C CYS A 100 -2.66 -9.02 6.56
N GLU A 101 -2.87 -7.71 6.64
CA GLU A 101 -3.59 -7.05 7.72
C GLU A 101 -4.85 -6.41 7.13
N SER A 102 -6.03 -6.82 7.61
CA SER A 102 -7.29 -6.20 7.21
C SER A 102 -7.36 -4.77 7.75
N VAL A 103 -7.62 -3.81 6.89
CA VAL A 103 -7.88 -2.43 7.30
C VAL A 103 -9.35 -2.35 7.70
N GLU A 104 -9.61 -1.98 8.95
CA GLU A 104 -10.97 -1.80 9.45
C GLU A 104 -11.69 -0.70 8.69
N CYS A 105 -12.97 -0.90 8.41
CA CYS A 105 -13.78 0.13 7.78
C CYS A 105 -14.04 1.26 8.77
N THR A 106 -13.53 2.44 8.42
CA THR A 106 -13.76 3.70 9.13
C THR A 106 -14.41 4.67 8.17
N GLU A 107 -15.49 5.31 8.59
CA GLU A 107 -16.14 6.34 7.78
C GLU A 107 -15.17 7.51 7.55
N ASP A 108 -15.00 7.89 6.28
CA ASP A 108 -14.13 8.99 5.87
C ASP A 108 -14.90 9.90 4.90
N GLU A 109 -15.42 11.01 5.46
CA GLU A 109 -16.18 12.01 4.72
C GLU A 109 -15.34 12.77 3.68
N GLU A 110 -14.00 12.78 3.79
CA GLU A 110 -13.14 13.47 2.82
C GLU A 110 -12.97 12.66 1.53
N VAL A 111 -12.96 11.33 1.65
CA VAL A 111 -12.78 10.40 0.53
C VAL A 111 -14.12 10.00 -0.12
N GLY A 112 -15.25 10.31 0.54
CA GLY A 112 -16.58 9.94 0.06
C GLY A 112 -16.87 8.45 0.21
N GLU A 113 -16.26 7.81 1.21
CA GLU A 113 -16.40 6.40 1.49
C GLU A 113 -17.20 6.17 2.77
N SER A 114 -18.16 5.25 2.73
CA SER A 114 -18.96 4.84 3.88
C SER A 114 -18.77 3.37 4.18
N CYS A 115 -19.14 2.94 5.39
CA CYS A 115 -19.10 1.54 5.77
C CYS A 115 -20.48 0.90 5.61
N SER A 116 -20.53 -0.29 5.02
CA SER A 116 -21.77 -1.07 4.96
C SER A 116 -22.17 -1.53 6.35
N THR A 117 -23.43 -1.34 6.71
CA THR A 117 -24.01 -1.99 7.88
C THR A 117 -24.38 -3.41 7.47
N LEU A 118 -23.82 -4.42 8.13
CA LEU A 118 -24.28 -5.81 8.03
C LEU A 118 -25.79 -5.83 8.29
N GLU A 119 -26.61 -6.01 7.25
CA GLU A 119 -28.04 -6.22 7.42
C GLU A 119 -28.22 -7.55 8.15
N THR A 120 -28.43 -7.48 9.46
CA THR A 120 -28.79 -8.66 10.24
C THR A 120 -30.15 -9.11 9.71
N PRO A 121 -30.32 -10.37 9.24
CA PRO A 121 -31.61 -10.82 8.76
C PRO A 121 -32.60 -10.66 9.91
N THR A 122 -33.60 -9.80 9.71
CA THR A 122 -34.67 -9.59 10.67
C THR A 122 -35.39 -10.92 10.80
N SER A 123 -35.13 -11.64 11.89
CA SER A 123 -35.90 -12.81 12.29
C SER A 123 -37.32 -12.33 12.60
N ASN A 124 -38.18 -12.30 11.58
CA ASN A 124 -39.62 -12.22 11.76
C ASN A 124 -40.06 -13.47 12.52
N GLN A 125 -40.26 -13.33 13.84
CA GLN A 125 -41.17 -14.16 14.63
C GLN A 125 -42.39 -13.33 14.99
#